data_AF-A0A2E2V1S8-F1
#
_entry.id   AF-A0A2E2V1S8-F1
#
_cell.length_a   1.000
_cell.length_b   1.000
_cell.length_c   1.000
_cell.angle_alpha   90.00
_cell.angle_beta   90.00
_cell.angle_gamma   90.00
#
_symmetry.space_group_name_H-M   'P 1'
#
loop_
_entity.id
_entity.type
_entity.pdbx_description
1 polymer ?
#
loop_
_entity_poly.entity_id
_entity_poly.type
_entity_poly.pdbx_seq_one_letter_code
_entity_poly.pdbx_strand_id
1 'polypeptide(L)'
;MSFKKILNIENLKNTDFFNIRRFIVVFTIYSLISIWLANSVANKDKELMELSQEVKILKSEYVATKTILMSESKRSYLLQKAEVFGFFLSPKPLTTIHFYDEN
;
A
#
# COMPACT_ATOMS: atom_id res chain seq x y z
N MET A 1 -50.57 -25.37 -18.62
CA MET A 1 -51.51 -24.24 -18.86
C MET A 1 -50.78 -23.23 -19.74
N SER A 2 -51.30 -22.97 -20.94
CA SER A 2 -50.55 -22.42 -22.08
C SER A 2 -50.12 -20.96 -21.88
N PHE A 3 -48.79 -20.72 -21.90
CA PHE A 3 -48.15 -19.39 -21.95
C PHE A 3 -48.67 -18.48 -23.08
N LYS A 4 -49.28 -19.07 -24.13
CA LYS A 4 -49.86 -18.32 -25.26
C LYS A 4 -51.07 -17.47 -24.86
N LYS A 5 -51.80 -17.81 -23.80
CA LYS A 5 -52.95 -17.00 -23.34
C LYS A 5 -52.53 -15.75 -22.55
N ILE A 6 -51.38 -15.79 -21.88
CA ILE A 6 -50.84 -14.64 -21.13
C ILE A 6 -50.30 -13.59 -22.11
N LEU A 7 -49.60 -14.02 -23.17
CA LEU A 7 -49.05 -13.13 -24.20
C LEU A 7 -50.10 -12.39 -25.04
N ASN A 8 -51.33 -12.91 -25.13
CA ASN A 8 -52.40 -12.31 -25.93
C ASN A 8 -53.26 -11.28 -25.17
N ILE A 9 -53.15 -11.23 -23.84
CA ILE A 9 -53.88 -10.25 -23.00
C ILE A 9 -53.12 -8.92 -22.89
N GLU A 10 -51.81 -8.89 -23.14
CA GLU A 10 -51.01 -7.66 -23.09
C GLU A 10 -51.04 -6.82 -24.38
N ASN A 11 -51.59 -7.35 -25.48
CA ASN A 11 -51.53 -6.71 -26.80
C ASN A 11 -52.65 -5.71 -27.11
N LEU A 12 -53.53 -5.40 -26.14
CA LEU A 12 -54.46 -4.29 -26.29
C LEU A 12 -54.18 -3.22 -25.21
N LYS A 13 -53.65 -2.08 -25.68
CA LYS A 13 -53.91 -0.72 -25.17
C LYS A 13 -52.89 -0.06 -24.25
N ASN A 14 -51.66 -0.57 -24.07
CA ASN A 14 -50.68 0.15 -23.23
C ASN A 14 -49.19 -0.03 -23.60
N THR A 15 -48.85 0.16 -24.88
CA THR A 15 -47.46 0.12 -25.39
C THR A 15 -46.52 1.07 -24.63
N ASP A 16 -47.00 2.23 -24.18
CA ASP A 16 -46.18 3.21 -23.46
C ASP A 16 -45.82 2.73 -22.04
N PHE A 17 -46.76 2.14 -21.31
CA PHE A 17 -46.48 1.54 -20.00
C PHE A 17 -45.57 0.31 -20.09
N PHE A 18 -45.65 -0.45 -21.19
CA PHE A 18 -44.78 -1.60 -21.42
C PHE A 18 -43.32 -1.19 -21.67
N ASN A 19 -43.13 -0.10 -22.43
CA ASN A 19 -41.81 0.48 -22.68
C ASN A 19 -41.19 1.07 -21.40
N ILE A 20 -42.00 1.75 -20.57
CA ILE A 20 -41.55 2.27 -19.26
C ILE A 20 -41.10 1.13 -18.34
N ARG A 21 -41.84 0.02 -18.27
CA ARG A 21 -41.44 -1.14 -17.44
C ARG A 21 -40.13 -1.76 -17.89
N ARG A 22 -39.92 -1.94 -19.21
CA ARG A 22 -38.65 -2.47 -19.75
C ARG A 22 -37.49 -1.52 -19.47
N PHE A 23 -37.72 -0.21 -19.61
CA PHE A 23 -36.72 0.80 -19.28
C PHE A 23 -36.33 0.76 -17.80
N ILE A 24 -37.30 0.66 -16.89
CA ILE A 24 -37.03 0.56 -15.44
C ILE A 24 -36.19 -0.68 -15.13
N VAL A 25 -36.50 -1.84 -15.76
CA VAL A 25 -35.73 -3.08 -15.54
C VAL A 25 -34.27 -2.95 -16.03
N VAL A 26 -34.06 -2.36 -17.21
CA VAL A 26 -32.69 -2.15 -17.72
C VAL A 26 -31.94 -1.13 -16.85
N PHE A 27 -32.62 -0.07 -16.42
CA PHE A 27 -32.05 0.95 -15.54
C PHE A 27 -31.66 0.38 -14.17
N THR A 28 -32.50 -0.46 -13.57
CA THR A 28 -32.18 -1.08 -12.27
C THR A 28 -31.01 -2.05 -12.38
N ILE A 29 -30.95 -2.87 -13.44
CA ILE A 29 -29.80 -3.75 -13.70
C ILE A 29 -28.52 -2.94 -13.87
N TYR A 30 -28.56 -1.87 -14.69
CA TYR A 30 -27.40 -1.00 -14.88
C TYR A 30 -26.95 -0.31 -13.58
N SER A 31 -27.91 0.14 -12.77
CA SER A 31 -27.64 0.77 -11.48
C SER A 31 -26.99 -0.22 -10.51
N LEU A 32 -27.47 -1.46 -10.43
CA LEU A 32 -26.86 -2.51 -9.62
C LEU A 32 -25.42 -2.83 -10.06
N ILE A 33 -25.19 -2.94 -11.38
CA ILE A 33 -23.83 -3.16 -11.92
C ILE A 33 -22.93 -1.97 -11.57
N SER A 34 -23.44 -0.75 -11.69
CA SER A 34 -22.67 0.47 -11.40
C SER A 34 -22.28 0.55 -9.92
N ILE A 35 -23.20 0.25 -9.01
CA ILE A 35 -22.92 0.21 -7.56
C ILE A 35 -21.91 -0.89 -7.25
N TRP A 36 -22.07 -2.08 -7.85
CA TRP A 36 -21.15 -3.19 -7.63
C TRP A 36 -19.74 -2.87 -8.09
N LEU A 37 -19.59 -2.27 -9.28
CA LEU A 37 -18.30 -1.82 -9.79
C LEU A 37 -17.68 -0.72 -8.91
N ALA A 38 -18.48 0.26 -8.47
CA ALA A 38 -17.99 1.32 -7.58
C ALA A 38 -17.44 0.74 -6.27
N ASN A 39 -18.14 -0.22 -5.65
CA ASN A 39 -17.67 -0.89 -4.44
C ASN A 39 -16.43 -1.74 -4.71
N SER A 40 -16.35 -2.42 -5.86
CA SER A 40 -15.19 -3.21 -6.24
C SER A 40 -13.94 -2.32 -6.39
N VAL A 41 -14.07 -1.20 -7.08
CA VAL A 41 -12.99 -0.21 -7.25
C VAL A 41 -12.57 0.37 -5.90
N ALA A 42 -13.53 0.79 -5.06
CA ALA A 42 -13.22 1.35 -3.74
C ALA A 42 -12.44 0.37 -2.84
N ASN A 43 -12.79 -0.92 -2.87
CA ASN A 43 -12.04 -1.95 -2.14
C ASN A 43 -10.62 -2.11 -2.69
N LYS A 44 -10.45 -2.09 -4.02
CA LYS A 44 -9.12 -2.18 -4.65
C LYS A 44 -8.27 -0.95 -4.38
N ASP A 45 -8.85 0.23 -4.36
CA ASP A 45 -8.13 1.45 -3.98
C ASP A 45 -7.66 1.40 -2.52
N LYS A 46 -8.49 0.85 -1.63
CA LYS A 46 -8.09 0.65 -0.23
C LYS A 46 -6.93 -0.34 -0.10
N GLU A 47 -7.01 -1.49 -0.76
CA GLU A 47 -5.92 -2.49 -0.79
C GLU A 47 -4.62 -1.88 -1.36
N LEU A 48 -4.71 -1.08 -2.43
CA LEU A 48 -3.56 -0.39 -3.01
C LEU A 48 -2.95 0.64 -2.06
N MET A 49 -3.77 1.38 -1.33
CA MET A 49 -3.30 2.35 -0.35
C MET A 49 -2.56 1.67 0.80
N GLU A 50 -3.10 0.57 1.33
CA GLU A 50 -2.46 -0.23 2.38
C GLU A 50 -1.12 -0.78 1.89
N LEU A 51 -1.09 -1.40 0.70
CA LEU A 51 0.14 -1.93 0.11
C LEU A 51 1.19 -0.82 -0.14
N SER A 52 0.75 0.36 -0.57
CA SER A 52 1.64 1.51 -0.75
C SER A 52 2.26 1.98 0.57
N GLN A 53 1.52 1.90 1.68
CA GLN A 53 2.04 2.23 3.00
C GLN A 53 3.07 1.18 3.46
N GLU A 54 2.78 -0.10 3.28
CA GLU A 54 3.72 -1.19 3.61
C GLU A 54 5.03 -1.05 2.83
N VAL A 55 4.97 -0.76 1.53
CA VAL A 55 6.18 -0.53 0.71
C VAL A 55 6.99 0.66 1.23
N LYS A 56 6.34 1.72 1.70
CA LYS A 56 7.03 2.88 2.27
C LYS A 56 7.76 2.53 3.57
N ILE A 57 7.11 1.75 4.44
CA ILE A 57 7.72 1.26 5.69
C ILE A 57 8.92 0.37 5.36
N LEU A 58 8.75 -0.61 4.48
CA LEU A 58 9.80 -1.53 4.10
C LEU A 58 11.01 -0.83 3.49
N LYS A 59 10.79 0.20 2.65
CA LYS A 59 11.88 1.04 2.12
C LYS A 59 12.64 1.77 3.21
N SER A 60 11.93 2.28 4.22
CA SER A 60 12.55 2.95 5.36
C SER A 60 13.41 1.98 6.18
N GLU A 61 12.87 0.79 6.47
CA GLU A 61 13.60 -0.26 7.20
C GLU A 61 14.85 -0.70 6.43
N TYR A 62 14.75 -0.90 5.12
CA TYR A 62 15.89 -1.23 4.27
C TYR A 62 17.03 -0.21 4.38
N VAL A 63 16.70 1.10 4.30
CA VAL A 63 17.70 2.17 4.43
C VAL A 63 18.32 2.17 5.83
N ALA A 64 17.52 1.98 6.88
CA ALA A 64 18.01 1.92 8.26
C ALA A 64 18.98 0.73 8.44
N THR A 65 18.58 -0.47 8.03
CA THR A 65 19.42 -1.67 8.11
C THR A 65 20.71 -1.51 7.31
N LYS A 66 20.64 -0.96 6.09
CA LYS A 66 21.82 -0.67 5.27
C LYS A 66 22.80 0.29 5.98
N THR A 67 22.26 1.30 6.66
CA THR A 67 23.06 2.29 7.40
C THR A 67 23.75 1.64 8.60
N ILE A 68 23.03 0.82 9.36
CA ILE A 68 23.60 0.04 10.49
C ILE A 68 24.73 -0.86 9.99
N LEU A 69 24.49 -1.60 8.91
CA LEU A 69 25.49 -2.51 8.34
C LEU A 69 26.74 -1.75 7.87
N MET A 70 26.57 -0.59 7.25
CA MET A 70 27.69 0.26 6.82
C MET A 70 28.50 0.79 8.01
N SER A 71 27.82 1.18 9.10
CA SER A 71 28.47 1.62 10.35
C SER A 71 29.30 0.49 10.96
N GLU A 72 28.72 -0.70 11.12
CA GLU A 72 29.42 -1.86 11.69
C GLU A 72 30.56 -2.34 10.80
N SER A 73 30.38 -2.33 9.47
CA SER A 73 31.45 -2.65 8.52
C SER A 73 32.63 -1.69 8.64
N LYS A 74 32.35 -0.38 8.72
CA LYS A 74 33.39 0.65 8.92
C LYS A 74 34.09 0.48 10.26
N ARG A 75 33.33 0.20 11.33
CA ARG A 75 33.89 -0.06 12.67
C ARG A 75 34.81 -1.28 12.65
N SER A 76 34.38 -2.39 12.06
CA SER A 76 35.17 -3.61 11.95
C SER A 76 36.48 -3.36 11.17
N TYR A 77 36.40 -2.64 10.05
CA TYR A 77 37.59 -2.26 9.29
C TYR A 77 38.57 -1.38 10.09
N LEU A 78 38.06 -0.42 10.86
CA LEU A 78 38.89 0.44 11.70
C LEU A 78 39.54 -0.34 12.83
N LEU A 79 38.83 -1.27 13.46
CA LEU A 79 39.38 -2.15 14.49
C LEU A 79 40.49 -3.04 13.93
N GLN A 80 40.28 -3.62 12.75
CA GLN A 80 41.30 -4.43 12.08
C GLN A 80 42.55 -3.61 11.74
N LYS A 81 42.37 -2.37 11.26
CA LYS A 81 43.50 -1.46 11.04
C LYS A 81 44.20 -1.10 12.35
N ALA A 82 43.44 -0.77 13.40
CA ALA A 82 43.98 -0.42 14.71
C ALA A 82 44.85 -1.56 15.27
N GLU A 83 44.41 -2.81 15.12
CA GLU A 83 45.15 -4.00 15.52
C GLU A 83 46.52 -4.10 14.78
N VAL A 84 46.54 -3.84 13.47
CA VAL A 84 47.80 -3.80 12.68
C VAL A 84 48.77 -2.74 13.19
N PHE A 85 48.27 -1.61 13.70
CA PHE A 85 49.08 -0.56 14.29
C PHE A 85 49.37 -0.77 15.80
N GLY A 86 48.92 -1.87 16.40
CA GLY A 86 49.10 -2.16 17.82
C GLY A 86 48.26 -1.28 18.74
N PHE A 87 47.20 -0.65 18.22
CA PHE A 87 46.24 0.11 19.03
C PHE A 87 45.19 -0.82 19.62
N PHE A 88 45.04 -0.78 20.94
CA PHE A 88 44.05 -1.56 21.68
C PHE A 88 43.04 -0.64 22.37
N LEU A 89 41.84 -1.17 22.62
CA LEU A 89 40.81 -0.45 23.35
C LEU A 89 41.31 -0.17 24.78
N SER A 90 41.41 1.11 25.16
CA SER A 90 41.78 1.47 26.52
C SER A 90 40.69 1.03 27.52
N PRO A 91 41.04 0.39 28.65
CA PRO A 91 40.07 0.06 29.70
C PRO A 91 39.49 1.30 30.40
N LYS A 92 40.15 2.46 30.27
CA LYS A 92 39.63 3.76 30.67
C LYS A 92 39.68 4.70 29.47
N PRO A 93 38.56 4.90 28.75
CA PRO A 93 38.53 5.87 27.66
C PRO A 93 38.78 7.27 28.24
N LEU A 94 39.66 8.05 27.60
CA LEU A 94 39.87 9.46 27.96
C LEU A 94 38.56 10.22 27.71
N THR A 95 37.95 10.71 28.79
CA THR A 95 36.69 11.46 28.78
C THR A 95 36.90 12.96 28.56
N THR A 96 38.12 13.46 28.74
CA THR A 96 38.48 14.87 28.57
C THR A 96 39.80 15.00 27.81
N ILE A 97 39.75 15.69 26.67
CA ILE A 97 40.95 16.12 25.93
C ILE A 97 41.20 17.57 26.37
N HIS A 98 42.25 17.78 27.16
CA HIS A 98 42.68 19.13 27.51
C HIS A 98 43.54 19.68 26.37
N PHE A 99 43.02 20.66 25.65
CA PHE A 99 43.83 21.49 24.77
C PHE A 99 44.54 22.53 25.63
N TYR A 100 45.87 22.44 25.70
CA TYR A 100 46.70 23.53 26.21
C TYR A 100 47.09 24.38 25.01
N ASP A 101 46.55 25.59 24.93
CA ASP A 101 47.04 26.63 24.02
C ASP A 101 48.36 27.13 24.62
N GLU A 102 49.48 26.82 23.98
CA GLU A 102 50.78 27.41 24.32
C GLU A 102 50.82 28.84 23.74
N ASN A 103 50.79 29.82 24.64
CA ASN A 103 51.14 31.22 24.34
C ASN A 103 52.67 31.40 24.31
#